data_AF-A0A1B7T7H8-F1
#
_entry.id   AF-A0A1B7T7H8-F1
#
_cell.length_a   1.000
_cell.length_b   1.000
_cell.length_c   1.000
_cell.angle_alpha   90.00
_cell.angle_beta   90.00
_cell.angle_gamma   90.00
#
_symmetry.space_group_name_H-M   'P 1'
#
loop_
_entity.id
_entity.type
_entity.pdbx_description
1 polymer ?
#
loop_
_entity_poly.entity_id
_entity_poly.type
_entity_poly.pdbx_seq_one_letter_code
_entity_poly.pdbx_strand_id
1 'polypeptide(L)'
;PHVLCNKNKFLGCAAGVYVSKYTLQILAHFWKENNGDWNNFKKFVSINPLAFYDLKGDELPKEKCYLIEKEITIEDKIENGNIAVIPFKAGETLDFDIEWK
;
A
#
# COMPACT_ATOMS: atom_id res chain seq x y z
N PRO A 1 12.20 -1.87 -4.26
CA PRO A 1 11.92 -3.22 -3.71
C PRO A 1 13.23 -4.00 -3.63
N HIS A 2 13.51 -4.70 -2.54
CA HIS A 2 14.73 -5.51 -2.40
C HIS A 2 14.38 -6.99 -2.50
N VAL A 3 15.07 -7.69 -3.41
CA VAL A 3 15.00 -9.15 -3.53
C VAL A 3 15.32 -9.83 -2.20
N LEU A 4 14.61 -10.91 -1.90
CA LEU A 4 14.70 -11.64 -0.64
C LEU A 4 16.15 -12.02 -0.26
N CYS A 5 16.97 -12.44 -1.22
CA CYS A 5 18.37 -12.80 -0.95
C CYS A 5 19.21 -11.64 -0.39
N ASN A 6 18.85 -10.38 -0.66
CA ASN A 6 19.52 -9.20 -0.11
C ASN A 6 19.03 -8.81 1.29
N LYS A 7 17.92 -9.41 1.75
CA LYS A 7 17.39 -9.24 3.11
C LYS A 7 17.92 -10.28 4.10
N ASN A 8 18.38 -11.43 3.61
CA ASN A 8 18.89 -12.53 4.45
C ASN A 8 20.42 -12.49 4.60
N LYS A 9 20.99 -11.32 4.85
CA LYS A 9 22.45 -11.14 5.04
C LYS A 9 22.75 -10.74 6.49
N PHE A 10 23.78 -11.36 7.07
CA PHE A 10 24.26 -11.05 8.43
C PHE A 10 24.84 -9.62 8.54
N LEU A 11 25.61 -9.19 7.54
CA LEU A 11 26.11 -7.82 7.40
C LEU A 11 25.74 -7.27 6.03
N GLY A 12 25.42 -5.98 5.96
CA GLY A 12 25.01 -5.33 4.71
C GLY A 12 23.63 -5.78 4.21
N CYS A 13 22.71 -6.10 5.13
CA CYS A 13 21.31 -6.32 4.79
C CYS A 13 20.73 -5.05 4.14
N ALA A 14 20.06 -5.20 2.99
CA ALA A 14 19.53 -4.06 2.27
C ALA A 14 18.42 -3.35 3.08
N ALA A 15 18.48 -2.03 3.19
CA ALA A 15 17.44 -1.23 3.85
C ALA A 15 16.24 -1.01 2.91
N GLY A 16 15.01 -1.09 3.44
CA GLY A 16 13.79 -0.80 2.68
C GLY A 16 12.68 -1.83 2.88
N VAL A 17 11.44 -1.38 3.00
CA VAL A 17 10.27 -2.24 3.26
C VAL A 17 9.38 -2.22 2.02
N TYR A 18 8.86 -3.38 1.60
CA TYR A 18 7.99 -3.47 0.44
C TYR A 18 6.51 -3.34 0.85
N VAL A 19 5.90 -2.20 0.55
CA VAL A 19 4.49 -1.90 0.90
C VAL A 19 3.58 -1.76 -0.30
N SER A 20 4.14 -1.64 -1.51
CA SER A 20 3.42 -1.09 -2.68
C SER A 20 2.13 -1.84 -3.05
N LYS A 21 2.09 -3.17 -2.95
CA LYS A 21 0.90 -3.97 -3.31
C LYS A 21 -0.32 -3.68 -2.42
N TYR A 22 -0.09 -3.34 -1.15
CA TYR A 22 -1.14 -3.21 -0.13
C TYR A 22 -1.17 -1.83 0.54
N THR A 23 -0.56 -0.81 -0.08
CA THR A 23 -0.31 0.48 0.59
C THR A 23 -1.60 1.15 1.07
N LEU A 24 -2.63 1.23 0.22
CA LEU A 24 -3.90 1.86 0.61
C LEU A 24 -4.64 1.03 1.65
N GLN A 25 -4.61 -0.29 1.53
CA GLN A 25 -5.26 -1.21 2.47
C GLN A 25 -4.61 -1.13 3.86
N ILE A 26 -3.28 -1.09 3.93
CA ILE A 26 -2.54 -0.94 5.20
C ILE A 26 -2.85 0.41 5.85
N LEU A 27 -2.84 1.48 5.06
CA LEU A 27 -3.18 2.82 5.57
C LEU A 27 -4.63 2.88 6.07
N ALA A 28 -5.58 2.29 5.34
CA ALA A 28 -6.99 2.24 5.73
C ALA A 28 -7.21 1.42 7.00
N HIS A 29 -6.55 0.26 7.10
CA HIS A 29 -6.60 -0.58 8.30
C HIS A 29 -6.08 0.18 9.52
N PHE A 30 -4.89 0.81 9.41
CA PHE A 30 -4.35 1.64 10.49
C PHE A 30 -5.27 2.83 10.82
N TRP A 31 -5.87 3.47 9.83
CA TRP A 31 -6.80 4.58 10.03
C TRP A 31 -8.04 4.14 10.82
N LYS A 32 -8.59 2.97 10.50
CA LYS A 32 -9.71 2.35 11.22
C LYS A 32 -9.32 1.99 12.66
N GLU A 33 -8.19 1.33 12.87
CA GLU A 33 -7.71 0.92 14.21
C GLU A 33 -7.55 2.12 15.16
N ASN A 34 -7.27 3.31 14.62
CA ASN A 34 -7.05 4.53 15.40
C ASN A 34 -8.27 5.47 15.44
N ASN A 35 -9.46 5.01 15.04
CA ASN A 35 -10.68 5.83 14.98
C ASN A 35 -10.52 7.12 14.17
N GLY A 36 -9.78 7.06 13.06
CA GLY A 36 -9.51 8.23 12.22
C GLY A 36 -10.74 8.70 11.44
N ASP A 37 -10.82 10.02 11.18
CA ASP A 37 -11.86 10.61 10.34
C ASP A 37 -11.63 10.29 8.86
N TRP A 38 -12.57 9.58 8.23
CA TRP A 38 -12.50 9.17 6.82
C TRP A 38 -12.46 10.33 5.83
N ASN A 39 -13.01 11.50 6.19
CA ASN A 39 -12.87 12.70 5.36
C ASN A 39 -11.41 13.15 5.30
N ASN A 40 -10.67 13.01 6.40
CA ASN A 40 -9.26 13.33 6.47
C ASN A 40 -8.38 12.23 5.84
N PHE A 41 -8.83 10.97 5.86
CA PHE A 41 -8.15 9.90 5.12
C PHE A 41 -8.06 10.23 3.62
N LYS A 42 -9.20 10.57 3.00
CA LYS A 42 -9.24 10.96 1.58
C LYS A 42 -8.36 12.18 1.30
N LYS A 43 -8.31 13.15 2.22
CA LYS A 43 -7.42 14.30 2.09
C LYS A 43 -5.95 13.87 2.12
N PHE A 44 -5.59 12.99 3.04
CA PHE A 44 -4.23 12.50 3.21
C PHE A 44 -3.74 11.72 1.98
N VAL A 45 -4.52 10.77 1.47
CA VAL A 45 -4.08 9.88 0.38
C VAL A 45 -4.30 10.43 -1.02
N SER A 46 -5.03 11.54 -1.18
CA SER A 46 -5.40 12.07 -2.50
C SER A 46 -5.42 13.60 -2.57
N ILE A 47 -6.29 14.29 -1.83
CA ILE A 47 -6.56 15.72 -2.08
C ILE A 47 -5.33 16.60 -1.77
N ASN A 48 -4.68 16.39 -0.63
CA ASN A 48 -3.56 17.22 -0.20
C ASN A 48 -2.32 17.03 -1.10
N PRO A 49 -1.89 15.80 -1.45
CA PRO A 49 -0.78 15.62 -2.38
C PRO A 49 -1.07 16.20 -3.77
N LEU A 50 -2.27 15.99 -4.33
CA LEU A 50 -2.64 16.55 -5.64
C LEU A 50 -2.54 18.09 -5.64
N ALA A 51 -3.05 18.74 -4.58
CA ALA A 51 -2.94 20.18 -4.42
C ALA A 51 -1.49 20.65 -4.25
N PHE A 52 -0.67 19.91 -3.49
CA PHE A 52 0.73 20.26 -3.25
C PHE A 52 1.59 20.19 -4.52
N TYR A 53 1.36 19.18 -5.35
CA TYR A 53 2.09 18.97 -6.61
C TYR A 53 1.44 19.67 -7.82
N ASP A 54 0.39 20.46 -7.61
CA ASP A 54 -0.39 21.16 -8.64
C ASP A 54 -0.90 20.25 -9.78
N LEU A 55 -1.23 19.00 -9.46
CA LEU A 55 -1.74 18.02 -10.44
C LEU A 55 -3.23 18.25 -10.70
N LYS A 56 -3.60 18.53 -11.95
CA LYS A 56 -4.98 18.92 -12.34
C LYS A 56 -5.63 17.92 -13.30
N GLY A 57 -6.96 18.01 -13.39
CA GLY A 57 -7.86 16.98 -13.92
C GLY A 57 -7.42 16.25 -15.19
N ASP A 58 -6.91 16.98 -16.20
CA ASP A 58 -6.53 16.36 -17.49
C ASP A 58 -5.24 15.52 -17.40
N GLU A 59 -4.43 15.73 -16.36
CA GLU A 59 -3.21 14.96 -16.07
C GLU A 59 -3.49 13.70 -15.25
N LEU A 60 -4.71 13.56 -14.73
CA LEU A 60 -5.08 12.46 -13.85
C LEU A 60 -5.75 11.32 -14.62
N PRO A 61 -5.52 10.06 -14.21
CA PRO A 61 -6.29 8.94 -14.70
C PRO A 61 -7.79 9.17 -14.49
N LYS A 62 -8.61 8.75 -15.47
CA LYS A 62 -10.07 8.81 -15.37
C LYS A 62 -10.62 7.79 -14.37
N GLU A 63 -9.93 6.67 -14.23
CA GLU A 63 -10.26 5.62 -13.27
C GLU A 63 -10.07 6.13 -11.83
N LYS A 64 -10.99 5.73 -10.96
CA LYS A 64 -10.98 6.03 -9.54
C LYS A 64 -10.72 4.76 -8.75
N CYS A 65 -9.88 4.88 -7.73
CA CYS A 65 -9.70 3.84 -6.73
C CYS A 65 -10.79 3.95 -5.66
N TYR A 66 -11.49 2.86 -5.42
CA TYR A 66 -12.48 2.69 -4.36
C TYR A 66 -11.89 1.81 -3.27
N LEU A 67 -12.07 2.22 -2.02
CA LEU A 67 -11.79 1.39 -0.86
C LEU A 67 -13.04 0.58 -0.52
N ILE A 68 -12.89 -0.73 -0.33
CA ILE A 68 -13.99 -1.65 -0.05
C ILE A 68 -13.74 -2.30 1.31
N GLU A 69 -14.74 -2.29 2.18
CA GLU A 69 -14.72 -3.10 3.41
C GLU A 69 -14.84 -4.57 3.05
N LYS A 70 -13.69 -5.24 3.03
CA LYS A 70 -13.55 -6.64 2.68
C LYS A 70 -12.23 -7.13 3.24
N GLU A 71 -12.31 -8.18 4.03
CA GLU A 71 -11.13 -8.81 4.61
C GLU A 71 -10.23 -9.41 3.52
N ILE A 72 -8.93 -9.13 3.61
CA ILE A 72 -7.90 -9.71 2.75
C ILE A 72 -6.70 -10.15 3.58
N THR A 73 -6.02 -11.20 3.15
CA THR A 73 -4.75 -11.65 3.75
C THR A 73 -3.58 -11.22 2.87
N ILE A 74 -2.54 -10.65 3.49
CA ILE A 74 -1.29 -10.29 2.82
C ILE A 74 -0.53 -11.57 2.50
N GLU A 75 -0.16 -11.76 1.24
CA GLU A 75 0.65 -12.91 0.83
C GLU A 75 1.98 -12.98 1.59
N ASP A 76 2.40 -14.18 1.98
CA ASP A 76 3.68 -14.38 2.67
C ASP A 76 4.88 -13.92 1.81
N LYS A 77 4.74 -14.03 0.50
CA LYS A 77 5.78 -13.76 -0.49
C LYS A 77 5.14 -13.38 -1.83
N ILE A 78 5.72 -12.38 -2.48
CA ILE A 78 5.34 -11.96 -3.84
C ILE A 78 6.45 -12.38 -4.80
N GLU A 79 6.09 -13.13 -5.83
CA GLU A 79 7.02 -13.67 -6.82
C GLU A 79 6.71 -13.16 -8.22
N ASN A 80 7.76 -12.84 -8.97
CA ASN A 80 7.69 -12.55 -10.39
C ASN A 80 8.94 -13.12 -11.08
N GLY A 81 8.77 -14.27 -11.74
CA GLY A 81 9.89 -15.04 -12.29
C GLY A 81 10.89 -15.40 -11.19
N ASN A 82 12.16 -15.00 -11.38
CA ASN A 82 13.24 -15.28 -10.43
C ASN A 82 13.35 -14.26 -9.28
N ILE A 83 12.42 -13.31 -9.17
CA ILE A 83 12.41 -12.26 -8.16
C ILE A 83 11.36 -12.59 -7.11
N ALA A 84 11.78 -12.66 -5.84
CA ALA A 84 10.90 -12.78 -4.69
C ALA A 84 11.11 -11.60 -3.73
N VAL A 85 10.02 -11.07 -3.18
CA VAL A 85 10.03 -10.04 -2.12
C VAL A 85 9.07 -10.44 -1.00
N ILE A 86 9.41 -10.05 0.22
CA ILE A 86 8.52 -10.20 1.38
C ILE A 86 7.80 -8.87 1.59
N PRO A 87 6.47 -8.82 1.48
CA PRO A 87 5.72 -7.62 1.78
C PRO A 87 5.74 -7.29 3.26
N PHE A 88 5.50 -6.03 3.59
CA PHE A 88 5.24 -5.61 4.95
C PHE A 88 4.01 -6.33 5.51
N LYS A 89 4.06 -6.76 6.77
CA LYS A 89 2.97 -7.49 7.45
C LYS A 89 2.54 -8.78 6.71
N ALA A 90 3.49 -9.46 6.05
CA ALA A 90 3.27 -10.75 5.40
C ALA A 90 2.52 -11.74 6.32
N GLY A 91 1.44 -12.35 5.81
CA GLY A 91 0.59 -13.28 6.55
C GLY A 91 -0.49 -12.63 7.43
N GLU A 92 -0.47 -11.31 7.63
CA GLU A 92 -1.51 -10.61 8.39
C GLU A 92 -2.76 -10.34 7.55
N THR A 93 -3.87 -10.11 8.26
CA THR A 93 -5.18 -9.79 7.68
C THR A 93 -5.46 -8.29 7.78
N LEU A 94 -6.00 -7.70 6.71
CA LEU A 94 -6.45 -6.32 6.64
C LEU A 94 -7.97 -6.26 6.43
N ASP A 95 -8.62 -5.21 6.94
CA ASP A 95 -10.08 -5.00 6.86
C ASP A 95 -10.59 -4.54 5.48
N PHE A 96 -9.68 -4.13 4.59
CA PHE A 96 -10.05 -3.43 3.36
C PHE A 96 -9.34 -3.99 2.13
N ASP A 97 -10.05 -3.93 1.01
CA ASP A 97 -9.57 -4.20 -0.34
C ASP A 97 -9.72 -2.93 -1.22
N ILE A 98 -9.18 -2.95 -2.45
CA ILE A 98 -9.34 -1.85 -3.41
C ILE A 98 -9.89 -2.32 -4.75
N GLU A 99 -10.65 -1.45 -5.43
CA GLU A 99 -11.15 -1.68 -6.79
C GLU A 99 -10.97 -0.42 -7.63
N TRP A 100 -10.61 -0.58 -8.90
CA TRP A 100 -10.48 0.51 -9.87
C TRP A 100 -11.70 0.51 -10.81
N LYS A 101 -12.36 1.66 -10.96
CA LYS A 101 -13.53 1.86 -11.85
C LYS A 101 -13.46 3.18 -12.62
#